data_AF-A0A8B5XEC1-F1
#
_entry.id   AF-A0A8B5XEC1-F1
#
_cell.length_a   1.000
_cell.length_b   1.000
_cell.length_c   1.000
_cell.angle_alpha   90.00
_cell.angle_beta   90.00
_cell.angle_gamma   90.00
#
_symmetry.space_group_name_H-M   'P 1'
#
loop_
_entity.id
_entity.type
_entity.pdbx_description
1 polymer ?
#
loop_
_entity_poly.entity_id
_entity_poly.type
_entity_poly.pdbx_seq_one_letter_code
_entity_poly.pdbx_strand_id
1 'polypeptide(L)'
;MNAQAFRQWIVMPVFVALMAVALSACADDDGDASDDAGQAELDRPIEFAEQAGDSFQMLNAIARFVAEEGYGYETNATHAETVAMWQGLTTGDMDVSMEIWVDQMPNWEQ
;
A
#
# COMPACT_ATOMS: atom_id res chain seq x y z
N MET A 1 24.04 -33.72 49.52
CA MET A 1 23.52 -32.59 48.72
C MET A 1 22.88 -33.17 47.48
N ASN A 2 21.56 -33.04 47.34
CA ASN A 2 20.77 -33.81 46.37
C ASN A 2 20.89 -33.23 44.96
N ALA A 3 21.38 -34.04 44.00
CA ALA A 3 21.55 -33.66 42.59
C ALA A 3 20.24 -33.19 41.89
N GLN A 4 19.08 -33.56 42.44
CA GLN A 4 17.77 -33.13 41.93
C GLN A 4 17.47 -31.64 42.21
N ALA A 5 17.95 -31.09 43.33
CA ALA A 5 17.76 -29.69 43.67
C ALA A 5 18.66 -28.76 42.80
N PHE A 6 19.87 -29.23 42.47
CA PHE A 6 20.80 -28.52 41.59
C PHE A 6 20.28 -28.46 40.15
N ARG A 7 19.66 -29.55 39.67
CA ARG A 7 18.99 -29.58 38.36
C ARG A 7 17.78 -28.65 38.33
N GLN A 8 16.97 -28.60 39.40
CA GLN A 8 15.81 -27.72 39.48
C GLN A 8 16.17 -26.22 39.58
N TRP A 9 17.32 -25.88 40.19
CA TRP A 9 17.78 -24.49 40.35
C TRP A 9 18.35 -23.86 39.08
N ILE A 10 18.82 -24.67 38.11
CA ILE A 10 19.28 -24.18 36.80
C ILE A 10 18.16 -24.22 35.74
N VAL A 11 17.30 -25.24 35.77
CA VAL A 11 16.27 -25.42 34.73
C VAL A 11 15.13 -24.40 34.87
N MET A 12 14.82 -23.95 36.09
CA MET A 12 13.76 -22.97 36.35
C MET A 12 14.08 -21.54 35.84
N PRO A 13 15.27 -20.94 36.07
CA PRO A 13 15.60 -19.64 35.50
C PRO A 13 15.77 -19.68 33.97
N VAL A 14 16.24 -20.80 33.39
CA VAL A 14 16.32 -20.96 31.93
C VAL A 14 14.93 -20.97 31.30
N PHE A 15 13.97 -21.67 31.91
CA PHE A 15 12.59 -21.71 31.41
C PHE A 15 11.88 -20.35 31.54
N VAL A 16 12.13 -19.61 32.63
CA VAL A 16 11.62 -18.24 32.82
C VAL A 16 12.26 -17.26 31.83
N ALA A 17 13.56 -17.39 31.55
CA ALA A 17 14.23 -16.58 30.53
C ALA A 17 13.71 -16.87 29.12
N LEU A 18 13.42 -18.14 28.80
CA LEU A 18 12.83 -18.55 27.52
C LEU A 18 11.39 -18.04 27.34
N MET A 19 10.60 -17.98 28.42
CA MET A 19 9.29 -17.32 28.39
C MET A 19 9.39 -15.80 28.26
N ALA A 20 10.38 -15.15 28.88
CA ALA A 20 10.57 -13.70 28.76
C ALA A 20 10.93 -13.27 27.32
N VAL A 21 11.75 -14.07 26.61
CA VAL A 21 12.06 -13.84 25.19
C VAL A 21 10.82 -14.00 24.29
N ALA A 22 9.88 -14.89 24.66
CA ALA A 22 8.64 -15.08 23.91
C ALA A 22 7.66 -13.91 24.06
N LEU A 23 7.67 -13.17 25.18
CA LEU A 23 6.84 -11.97 25.35
C LEU A 23 7.39 -10.74 24.59
N SER A 24 8.71 -10.67 24.38
CA SER A 24 9.34 -9.58 23.60
C SER A 24 9.04 -9.65 22.10
N ALA A 25 8.51 -10.76 21.60
CA ALA A 25 8.14 -10.94 20.19
C ALA A 25 6.72 -10.42 19.86
N CYS A 26 6.02 -9.83 20.84
CA CYS A 26 4.76 -9.11 20.62
C CYS A 26 4.84 -7.63 21.02
N ALA A 27 6.04 -7.15 21.40
CA ALA A 27 6.31 -5.72 21.49
C ALA A 27 6.81 -5.24 20.12
N ASP A 28 5.90 -5.28 19.15
CA ASP A 28 6.04 -4.58 17.89
C ASP A 28 5.63 -3.13 18.17
N ASP A 29 6.63 -2.25 18.05
CA ASP A 29 6.58 -0.81 17.84
C ASP A 29 5.77 0.05 18.84
N ASP A 30 6.51 0.83 19.63
CA ASP A 30 6.03 2.06 20.23
C ASP A 30 5.54 2.98 19.09
N GLY A 31 4.26 2.86 18.75
CA GLY A 31 3.58 3.75 17.81
C GLY A 31 3.72 5.20 18.27
N ASP A 32 4.61 5.90 17.59
CA ASP A 32 4.73 7.35 17.60
C ASP A 32 3.34 7.92 17.37
N ALA A 33 2.81 8.62 18.36
CA ALA A 33 1.59 9.38 18.23
C ALA A 33 1.91 10.60 17.34
N SER A 34 1.99 10.36 16.04
CA SER A 34 1.91 11.42 15.06
C SER A 34 0.49 11.96 15.11
N ASP A 35 0.40 13.26 15.41
CA ASP A 35 -0.78 14.09 15.16
C ASP A 35 -1.08 14.06 13.66
N ASP A 36 -1.75 12.99 13.20
CA ASP A 36 -2.11 12.84 11.80
C ASP A 36 -3.50 13.43 11.58
N ALA A 37 -3.50 14.64 11.01
CA ALA A 37 -4.69 15.22 10.43
C ALA A 37 -5.05 14.44 9.15
N GLY A 38 -5.61 13.25 9.31
CA GLY A 38 -6.29 12.47 8.28
C GLY A 38 -5.50 12.35 6.97
N GLN A 39 -4.31 11.78 7.01
CA GLN A 39 -3.72 11.20 5.81
C GLN A 39 -4.55 9.97 5.42
N ALA A 40 -4.85 9.90 4.14
CA ALA A 40 -5.66 8.84 3.62
C ALA A 40 -4.76 7.66 3.23
N GLU A 41 -4.87 6.57 4.00
CA GLU A 41 -3.97 5.43 3.93
C GLU A 41 -4.39 4.49 2.77
N LEU A 42 -3.62 4.50 1.68
CA LEU A 42 -3.65 3.48 0.64
C LEU A 42 -2.37 2.66 0.70
N ASP A 43 -2.47 1.36 0.46
CA ASP A 43 -1.31 0.45 0.46
C ASP A 43 -0.33 0.71 -0.72
N ARG A 44 -0.74 1.53 -1.70
CA ARG A 44 0.08 1.96 -2.85
C ARG A 44 -0.40 3.30 -3.41
N PRO A 45 0.44 4.02 -4.18
CA PRO A 45 0.02 5.22 -4.90
C PRO A 45 -1.16 4.97 -5.82
N ILE A 46 -1.97 6.00 -6.04
CA ILE A 46 -3.04 5.99 -7.05
C ILE A 46 -2.39 5.99 -8.43
N GLU A 47 -2.62 4.94 -9.20
CA GLU A 47 -2.07 4.75 -10.54
C GLU A 47 -3.02 5.32 -11.59
N PHE A 48 -2.67 6.48 -12.15
CA PHE A 48 -3.39 7.07 -13.27
C PHE A 48 -2.94 6.42 -14.58
N ALA A 49 -3.88 5.92 -15.37
CA ALA A 49 -3.63 5.64 -16.77
C ALA A 49 -3.31 6.95 -17.50
N GLU A 50 -2.38 6.94 -18.45
CA GLU A 50 -2.05 8.09 -19.29
C GLU A 50 -2.02 7.72 -20.78
N GLN A 51 -2.69 8.50 -21.63
CA GLN A 51 -2.54 8.41 -23.09
C GLN A 51 -1.84 9.65 -23.64
N ALA A 52 -1.40 9.59 -24.89
CA ALA A 52 -0.77 10.72 -25.55
C ALA A 52 -1.78 11.85 -25.80
N GLY A 53 -1.35 13.10 -25.65
CA GLY A 53 -2.15 14.29 -25.95
C GLY A 53 -2.29 15.24 -24.76
N ASP A 54 -2.40 16.53 -25.08
CA ASP A 54 -2.39 17.60 -24.08
C ASP A 54 -3.60 17.57 -23.14
N SER A 55 -4.78 17.14 -23.62
CA SER A 55 -5.98 17.04 -22.79
C SER A 55 -5.79 16.01 -21.69
N PHE A 56 -5.25 14.84 -22.05
CA PHE A 56 -5.04 13.74 -21.14
C PHE A 56 -4.07 14.13 -20.03
N GLN A 57 -2.91 14.68 -20.41
CA GLN A 57 -1.88 15.13 -19.47
C GLN A 57 -2.38 16.24 -18.55
N MET A 58 -3.13 17.21 -19.09
CA MET A 58 -3.71 18.30 -18.29
C MET A 58 -4.69 17.76 -17.25
N LEU A 59 -5.60 16.86 -17.65
CA LEU A 59 -6.60 16.30 -16.74
C LEU A 59 -5.95 15.45 -15.64
N ASN A 60 -4.97 14.62 -15.99
CA ASN A 60 -4.20 13.86 -15.00
C ASN A 60 -3.44 14.78 -14.06
N ALA A 61 -2.76 15.82 -14.56
CA ALA A 61 -2.02 16.76 -13.71
C ALA A 61 -2.93 17.45 -12.69
N ILE A 62 -4.12 17.89 -13.09
CA ILE A 62 -5.09 18.52 -12.18
C ILE A 62 -5.56 17.52 -11.12
N ALA A 63 -5.95 16.30 -11.52
CA ALA A 63 -6.46 15.30 -10.59
C ALA A 63 -5.40 14.87 -9.57
N ARG A 64 -4.17 14.64 -10.05
CA ARG A 64 -3.03 14.27 -9.21
C ARG A 64 -2.67 15.38 -8.23
N PHE A 65 -2.62 16.64 -8.69
CA PHE A 65 -2.39 17.79 -7.81
C PHE A 65 -3.43 17.86 -6.67
N VAL A 66 -4.71 17.64 -6.97
CA VAL A 66 -5.76 17.63 -5.93
C VAL A 66 -5.59 16.44 -4.97
N ALA A 67 -5.24 15.26 -5.46
CA ALA A 67 -5.02 14.09 -4.63
C ALA A 67 -3.81 14.28 -3.68
N GLU A 68 -2.70 14.77 -4.22
CA GLU A 68 -1.45 15.01 -3.50
C GLU A 68 -1.60 16.15 -2.48
N GLU A 69 -1.99 17.33 -2.95
CA GLU A 69 -1.99 18.54 -2.11
C GLU A 69 -3.29 18.71 -1.29
N GLY A 70 -4.40 18.15 -1.78
CA GLY A 70 -5.72 18.30 -1.15
C GLY A 70 -6.06 17.18 -0.17
N TYR A 71 -5.52 15.97 -0.38
CA TYR A 71 -5.89 14.78 0.39
C TYR A 71 -4.69 13.98 0.92
N GLY A 72 -3.45 14.35 0.58
CA GLY A 72 -2.25 13.68 1.06
C GLY A 72 -2.01 12.29 0.46
N TYR A 73 -2.60 11.98 -0.70
CA TYR A 73 -2.34 10.72 -1.39
C TYR A 73 -1.11 10.82 -2.28
N GLU A 74 -0.31 9.76 -2.33
CA GLU A 74 0.70 9.60 -3.39
C GLU A 74 0.04 9.19 -4.71
N THR A 75 0.57 9.69 -5.84
CA THR A 75 0.07 9.34 -7.16
C THR A 75 1.18 9.06 -8.17
N ASN A 76 0.89 8.17 -9.11
CA ASN A 76 1.71 7.88 -10.28
C ASN A 76 0.89 8.03 -11.56
N ALA A 77 1.58 8.13 -12.70
CA ALA A 77 0.95 8.07 -14.00
C ALA A 77 1.74 7.13 -14.91
N THR A 78 1.05 6.16 -15.50
CA THR A 78 1.63 5.17 -16.39
C THR A 78 1.02 5.30 -17.78
N HIS A 79 1.88 5.53 -18.77
CA HIS A 79 1.45 5.60 -20.16
C HIS A 79 1.01 4.22 -20.67
N ALA A 80 -0.19 4.13 -21.25
CA ALA A 80 -0.71 2.91 -21.84
C ALA A 80 -1.62 3.20 -23.03
N GLU A 81 -1.42 2.45 -24.11
CA GLU A 81 -2.36 2.42 -25.24
C GLU A 81 -3.71 1.84 -24.81
N THR A 82 -4.76 2.22 -25.53
CA THR A 82 -6.17 1.92 -25.22
C THR A 82 -6.42 0.50 -24.69
N VAL A 83 -5.97 -0.56 -25.38
CA VAL A 83 -6.21 -1.96 -24.94
C VAL A 83 -5.53 -2.26 -23.60
N ALA A 84 -4.28 -1.82 -23.43
CA ALA A 84 -3.51 -2.03 -22.21
C ALA A 84 -4.08 -1.20 -21.05
N MET A 85 -4.52 0.03 -21.31
CA MET A 85 -5.23 0.86 -20.35
C MET A 85 -6.49 0.15 -19.84
N TRP A 86 -7.35 -0.35 -20.74
CA TRP A 86 -8.56 -1.07 -20.35
C TRP A 86 -8.26 -2.33 -19.54
N GLN A 87 -7.24 -3.08 -19.93
CA GLN A 87 -6.80 -4.23 -19.17
C GLN A 87 -6.34 -3.84 -17.76
N GLY A 88 -5.46 -2.83 -17.64
CA GLY A 88 -4.96 -2.35 -16.36
C GLY A 88 -6.05 -1.82 -15.44
N LEU A 89 -7.01 -1.08 -15.99
CA LEU A 89 -8.20 -0.61 -15.25
C LEU A 89 -9.07 -1.78 -14.77
N THR A 90 -9.18 -2.86 -15.55
CA THR A 90 -9.99 -4.04 -15.19
C THR A 90 -9.30 -4.93 -14.16
N THR A 91 -7.97 -5.06 -14.25
CA THR A 91 -7.18 -5.87 -13.31
C THR A 91 -6.86 -5.12 -12.01
N GLY A 92 -7.01 -3.80 -11.99
CA GLY A 92 -6.62 -2.94 -10.86
C GLY A 92 -5.13 -2.60 -10.84
N ASP A 93 -4.42 -2.79 -11.97
CA ASP A 93 -3.05 -2.29 -12.15
C ASP A 93 -3.04 -0.77 -12.43
N MET A 94 -4.16 -0.23 -12.90
CA MET A 94 -4.44 1.21 -13.01
C MET A 94 -5.76 1.51 -12.31
N ASP A 95 -5.85 2.64 -11.62
CA ASP A 95 -7.02 3.00 -10.81
C ASP A 95 -7.94 4.01 -11.50
N VAL A 96 -7.34 4.96 -12.21
CA VAL A 96 -8.06 6.12 -12.74
C VAL A 96 -7.68 6.37 -14.18
N SER A 97 -8.68 6.58 -15.03
CA SER A 97 -8.51 7.27 -16.32
C SER A 97 -9.40 8.50 -16.32
N MET A 98 -8.80 9.67 -16.47
CA MET A 98 -9.53 10.95 -16.47
C MET A 98 -10.28 11.22 -17.77
N GLU A 99 -9.99 10.45 -18.82
CA GLU A 99 -10.53 10.66 -20.16
C GLU A 99 -10.74 9.32 -20.87
N ILE A 100 -12.00 9.02 -21.19
CA ILE A 100 -12.38 7.81 -21.94
C ILE A 100 -13.22 8.22 -23.14
N TRP A 101 -12.74 7.84 -24.32
CA TRP A 101 -13.44 8.01 -25.60
C TRP A 101 -14.15 6.72 -25.96
N VAL A 102 -15.48 6.75 -26.02
CA VAL A 102 -16.32 5.55 -26.25
C VAL A 102 -16.08 4.91 -27.62
N ASP A 103 -15.67 5.69 -28.62
CA ASP A 103 -15.30 5.21 -29.95
C ASP A 103 -13.97 4.44 -29.97
N GLN A 104 -13.12 4.64 -28.97
CA GLN A 104 -11.89 3.89 -28.78
C GLN A 104 -12.08 2.66 -27.89
N MET A 105 -13.29 2.38 -27.39
CA MET A 105 -13.50 1.21 -26.55
C MET A 105 -13.25 -0.09 -27.34
N PRO A 106 -12.42 -1.00 -26.81
CA PRO A 106 -12.16 -2.26 -27.48
C PRO A 106 -13.43 -3.12 -27.58
N ASN A 107 -13.60 -3.80 -28.71
CA ASN A 107 -14.87 -4.41 -29.10
C ASN A 107 -15.04 -5.87 -28.63
N TRP A 108 -14.91 -6.11 -27.33
CA TRP A 108 -14.89 -7.47 -26.75
C TRP A 108 -16.14 -8.34 -27.04
N GLU A 109 -17.21 -7.76 -27.58
CA GLU A 109 -18.49 -8.42 -27.89
C GLU A 109 -18.93 -8.29 -29.37
N GLN A 110 -18.03 -8.04 -30.32
CA GLN A 110 -18.36 -8.06 -31.76
C GLN A 110 -18.05 -9.39 -32.45
#